data_AF-A0A3M8AIY8-F1
#
_entry.id   AF-A0A3M8AIY8-F1
#
_cell.length_a   1.000
_cell.length_b   1.000
_cell.length_c   1.000
_cell.angle_alpha   90.00
_cell.angle_beta   90.00
_cell.angle_gamma   90.00
#
_symmetry.space_group_name_H-M   'P 1'
#
loop_
_entity.id
_entity.type
_entity.pdbx_description
1 polymer ?
#
loop_
_entity_poly.entity_id
_entity_poly.type
_entity_poly.pdbx_seq_one_letter_code
_entity_poly.pdbx_strand_id
1 'polypeptide(L)'
;MPSERRAAQTVQTGLADDQPTPSEVQAERTSLGDLLAEVSRDISTLMRQEVELAKAELRESAKRAGKGAGFFSGAGVAGMLALVFLSVAIWWGLGFLMGLVWSGIVVAVIWGIVAAILAVVGKREIDAISGMPNTVDTLKEIPDTLKRNEENR
;
A
#
# COMPACT_ATOMS: atom_id res chain seq x y z
N MET A 1 -49.35 -76.54 -14.55
CA MET A 1 -49.37 -75.10 -14.19
C MET A 1 -48.04 -74.49 -14.54
N PRO A 2 -48.01 -73.38 -15.30
CA PRO A 2 -46.80 -72.79 -15.87
C PRO A 2 -46.21 -71.70 -14.98
N SER A 3 -44.89 -71.51 -14.98
CA SER A 3 -44.22 -70.18 -15.09
C SER A 3 -42.71 -70.26 -14.80
N GLU A 4 -41.98 -70.75 -15.81
CA GLU A 4 -40.60 -70.33 -16.05
C GLU A 4 -40.60 -68.84 -16.43
N ARG A 5 -40.44 -67.93 -15.47
CA ARG A 5 -40.25 -66.47 -15.74
C ARG A 5 -39.29 -65.81 -14.76
N ARG A 6 -38.10 -66.40 -14.56
CA ARG A 6 -36.99 -65.77 -13.79
C ARG A 6 -35.63 -65.98 -14.45
N ALA A 7 -35.53 -65.68 -15.75
CA ALA A 7 -34.24 -65.78 -16.47
C ALA A 7 -33.94 -64.60 -17.41
N ALA A 8 -34.64 -63.45 -17.29
CA ALA A 8 -34.48 -62.36 -18.26
C ALA A 8 -34.48 -60.96 -17.64
N GLN A 9 -33.92 -60.79 -16.43
CA GLN A 9 -33.71 -59.48 -15.82
C GLN A 9 -32.30 -59.41 -15.25
N THR A 10 -31.29 -59.44 -16.11
CA THR A 10 -29.89 -59.24 -15.68
C THR A 10 -29.06 -58.38 -16.64
N VAL A 11 -29.55 -57.98 -17.82
CA VAL A 11 -28.73 -57.18 -18.74
C VAL A 11 -29.57 -56.13 -19.46
N GLN A 12 -29.96 -55.08 -18.75
CA GLN A 12 -30.42 -53.85 -19.39
C GLN A 12 -30.09 -52.65 -18.50
N THR A 13 -28.79 -52.40 -18.33
CA THR A 13 -28.27 -51.26 -17.57
C THR A 13 -26.99 -50.76 -18.21
N GLY A 14 -27.05 -50.34 -19.47
CA GLY A 14 -25.82 -49.90 -20.14
C GLY A 14 -25.92 -49.25 -21.52
N LEU A 15 -27.06 -48.70 -21.95
CA LEU A 15 -27.18 -48.07 -23.28
C LEU A 15 -28.01 -46.77 -23.33
N ALA A 16 -28.29 -46.15 -22.18
CA ALA A 16 -28.68 -44.75 -22.09
C ALA A 16 -27.66 -44.16 -21.11
N ASP A 17 -26.67 -43.39 -21.52
CA ASP A 17 -26.82 -42.10 -22.17
C ASP A 17 -25.45 -41.77 -22.81
N ASP A 18 -25.19 -42.23 -24.04
CA ASP A 18 -24.02 -41.77 -24.83
C ASP A 18 -24.43 -40.52 -25.65
N GLN A 19 -25.38 -39.75 -25.11
CA GLN A 19 -25.69 -38.43 -25.64
C GLN A 19 -24.52 -37.54 -25.25
N PRO A 20 -23.75 -37.01 -26.21
CA PRO A 20 -22.64 -36.14 -25.91
C PRO A 20 -23.16 -35.00 -25.03
N THR A 21 -22.49 -34.80 -23.89
CA THR A 21 -22.86 -33.76 -22.94
C THR A 21 -22.82 -32.40 -23.65
N PRO A 22 -23.63 -31.40 -23.23
CA PRO A 22 -23.62 -30.08 -23.86
C PRO A 22 -22.22 -29.48 -23.99
N SER A 23 -21.33 -29.77 -23.04
CA SER A 23 -19.90 -29.43 -23.05
C SER A 23 -19.08 -30.14 -24.13
N GLU A 24 -19.35 -31.41 -24.44
CA GLU A 24 -18.66 -32.16 -25.51
C GLU A 24 -19.12 -31.69 -26.89
N VAL A 25 -20.42 -31.44 -27.07
CA VAL A 25 -20.96 -30.87 -28.31
C VAL A 25 -20.43 -29.45 -28.55
N GLN A 26 -20.23 -28.67 -27.49
CA GLN A 26 -19.67 -27.33 -27.57
C GLN A 26 -18.15 -27.36 -27.82
N ALA A 27 -17.43 -28.32 -27.26
CA ALA A 27 -16.00 -28.54 -27.54
C ALA A 27 -15.75 -28.98 -28.98
N GLU A 28 -16.61 -29.82 -29.57
CA GLU A 28 -16.53 -30.18 -31.00
C GLU A 28 -16.79 -28.98 -31.95
N ARG A 29 -17.56 -27.98 -31.50
CA ARG A 29 -17.92 -26.80 -32.30
C ARG A 29 -17.00 -25.60 -32.08
N THR A 30 -16.23 -25.59 -31.00
CA THR A 30 -15.35 -24.47 -30.62
C THR A 30 -13.98 -24.67 -31.26
N SER A 31 -13.52 -23.68 -32.01
CA SER A 31 -12.19 -23.76 -32.61
C SER A 31 -11.10 -23.50 -31.57
N LEU A 32 -9.88 -23.97 -31.82
CA LEU A 32 -8.69 -23.63 -31.02
C LEU A 32 -8.48 -22.10 -30.92
N GLY A 33 -8.91 -21.34 -31.94
CA GLY A 33 -8.84 -19.89 -31.94
C GLY A 33 -9.81 -19.25 -30.94
N ASP A 34 -11.00 -19.83 -30.79
CA ASP A 34 -12.02 -19.36 -29.83
C ASP A 34 -11.57 -19.59 -28.38
N LEU A 35 -10.96 -20.75 -28.09
CA LEU A 35 -10.40 -21.05 -26.76
C LEU A 35 -9.24 -20.10 -26.40
N LEU A 36 -8.35 -19.80 -27.35
CA LEU A 36 -7.24 -18.88 -27.12
C LEU A 36 -7.73 -17.43 -26.93
N ALA A 37 -8.78 -17.04 -27.65
CA ALA A 37 -9.44 -15.75 -27.49
C ALA A 37 -10.12 -15.65 -26.10
N GLU A 38 -10.76 -16.71 -25.62
CA GLU A 38 -11.38 -16.77 -24.29
C GLU A 38 -10.34 -16.68 -23.17
N VAL A 39 -9.26 -17.46 -23.23
CA VAL A 39 -8.16 -17.39 -22.25
C VAL A 39 -7.50 -16.00 -22.24
N SER A 40 -7.27 -15.40 -23.41
CA SER A 40 -6.72 -14.03 -23.49
C SER A 40 -7.65 -13.00 -22.86
N ARG A 41 -8.96 -13.19 -23.02
CA ARG A 41 -9.98 -12.32 -22.42
C ARG A 41 -10.06 -12.50 -20.91
N ASP A 42 -9.91 -13.72 -20.41
CA ASP A 42 -9.89 -14.02 -18.99
C ASP A 42 -8.64 -13.43 -18.31
N ILE A 43 -7.46 -13.58 -18.91
CA ILE A 43 -6.22 -12.95 -18.40
C ILE A 43 -6.36 -11.42 -18.37
N SER A 44 -6.91 -10.82 -19.44
CA SER A 44 -7.18 -9.38 -19.49
C SER A 44 -8.15 -8.94 -18.38
N THR A 45 -9.14 -9.77 -18.08
CA THR A 45 -10.12 -9.53 -17.01
C THR A 45 -9.47 -9.61 -15.63
N LEU A 46 -8.65 -10.63 -15.37
CA LEU A 46 -7.90 -10.77 -14.11
C LEU A 46 -6.93 -9.61 -13.89
N MET A 47 -6.17 -9.22 -14.94
CA MET A 47 -5.26 -8.07 -14.87
C MET A 47 -6.02 -6.78 -14.52
N ARG A 48 -7.20 -6.58 -15.10
CA ARG A 48 -8.03 -5.41 -14.76
C ARG A 48 -8.52 -5.47 -13.32
N GLN A 49 -8.92 -6.65 -12.84
CA GLN A 49 -9.35 -6.86 -11.45
C GLN A 49 -8.22 -6.62 -10.45
N GLU A 50 -7.01 -7.11 -10.70
CA GLU A 50 -5.82 -6.85 -9.87
C GLU A 50 -5.50 -5.36 -9.80
N VAL A 51 -5.60 -4.66 -10.94
CA VAL A 51 -5.43 -3.19 -10.96
C VAL A 51 -6.55 -2.48 -10.20
N GLU A 52 -7.79 -2.93 -10.33
CA GLU A 52 -8.93 -2.37 -9.58
C GLU A 52 -8.79 -2.61 -8.07
N LEU A 53 -8.31 -3.79 -7.67
CA LEU A 53 -8.03 -4.14 -6.28
C LEU A 53 -6.88 -3.31 -5.72
N ALA A 54 -5.75 -3.24 -6.41
CA ALA A 54 -4.61 -2.42 -6.01
C ALA A 54 -5.01 -0.94 -5.90
N LYS A 55 -5.86 -0.43 -6.80
CA LYS A 55 -6.42 0.91 -6.69
C LYS A 55 -7.31 1.07 -5.46
N ALA A 56 -8.12 0.08 -5.12
CA ALA A 56 -8.96 0.11 -3.92
C ALA A 56 -8.11 0.12 -2.64
N GLU A 57 -7.09 -0.73 -2.56
CA GLU A 57 -6.17 -0.81 -1.42
C GLU A 57 -5.32 0.46 -1.28
N LEU A 58 -4.83 1.02 -2.40
CA LEU A 58 -4.14 2.31 -2.41
C LEU A 58 -5.05 3.45 -1.93
N ARG A 59 -6.32 3.48 -2.35
CA ARG A 59 -7.28 4.49 -1.88
C ARG A 59 -7.57 4.35 -0.40
N GLU A 60 -7.72 3.14 0.10
CA GLU A 60 -7.91 2.89 1.53
C GLU A 60 -6.69 3.30 2.34
N SER A 61 -5.49 2.92 1.87
CA SER A 61 -4.21 3.31 2.46
C SER A 61 -4.06 4.83 2.49
N ALA A 62 -4.35 5.50 1.38
CA ALA A 62 -4.31 6.96 1.29
C ALA A 62 -5.31 7.63 2.23
N LYS A 63 -6.53 7.07 2.39
CA LYS A 63 -7.53 7.59 3.33
C LYS A 63 -7.08 7.44 4.77
N ARG A 64 -6.51 6.28 5.14
CA ARG A 64 -5.96 6.02 6.48
C ARG A 64 -4.78 6.94 6.77
N ALA A 65 -3.82 7.04 5.84
CA ALA A 65 -2.69 7.95 5.93
C ALA A 65 -3.13 9.41 6.04
N GLY A 66 -4.10 9.84 5.22
CA GLY A 66 -4.66 11.19 5.26
C GLY A 66 -5.36 11.51 6.58
N LYS A 67 -6.13 10.57 7.14
CA LYS A 67 -6.72 10.72 8.48
C LYS A 67 -5.64 10.83 9.57
N GLY A 68 -4.61 9.98 9.49
CA GLY A 68 -3.46 10.04 10.39
C GLY A 68 -2.73 11.38 10.32
N ALA A 69 -2.43 11.87 9.11
CA ALA A 69 -1.83 13.18 8.88
C ALA A 69 -2.71 14.32 9.40
N GLY A 70 -4.04 14.23 9.23
CA GLY A 70 -5.00 15.19 9.76
C GLY A 70 -4.97 15.25 11.29
N PHE A 71 -5.00 14.10 11.97
CA PHE A 71 -4.87 14.06 13.44
C PHE A 71 -3.52 14.54 13.93
N PHE A 72 -2.42 14.17 13.28
CA PHE A 72 -1.08 14.67 13.65
C PHE A 72 -0.96 16.19 13.48
N SER A 73 -1.55 16.74 12.42
CA SER A 73 -1.59 18.19 12.21
C SER A 73 -2.41 18.89 13.31
N GLY A 74 -3.59 18.35 13.62
CA GLY A 74 -4.43 18.86 14.71
C GLY A 74 -3.74 18.76 16.09
N ALA A 75 -3.06 17.65 16.36
CA ALA A 75 -2.27 17.46 17.57
C ALA A 75 -1.09 18.43 17.65
N GLY A 76 -0.43 18.73 16.52
CA GLY A 76 0.62 19.74 16.44
C GLY A 76 0.12 21.14 16.81
N VAL A 77 -1.03 21.56 16.26
CA VAL A 77 -1.65 22.85 16.60
C VAL A 77 -2.11 22.89 18.07
N ALA A 78 -2.80 21.86 18.54
CA ALA A 78 -3.24 21.77 19.93
C ALA A 78 -2.06 21.76 20.91
N GLY A 79 -0.99 21.03 20.59
CA GLY A 79 0.25 21.00 21.35
C GLY A 79 0.92 22.37 21.39
N MET A 80 0.99 23.07 20.25
CA MET A 80 1.54 24.43 20.20
C MET A 80 0.74 25.39 21.10
N LEU A 81 -0.59 25.37 21.03
CA LEU A 81 -1.45 26.19 21.89
C LEU A 81 -1.26 25.85 23.38
N ALA A 82 -1.20 24.56 23.71
CA ALA A 82 -0.95 24.11 25.08
C ALA A 82 0.40 24.62 25.60
N LEU A 83 1.46 24.57 24.78
CA LEU A 83 2.78 25.09 25.14
C LEU A 83 2.78 26.61 25.35
N VAL A 84 2.04 27.36 24.53
CA VAL A 84 1.88 28.82 24.70
C VAL A 84 1.17 29.13 26.03
N PHE A 85 0.03 28.49 26.30
CA PHE A 85 -0.69 28.73 27.55
C PHE A 85 0.09 28.27 28.78
N LEU A 86 0.78 27.13 28.70
CA LEU A 86 1.67 26.67 29.76
C LEU A 86 2.79 27.67 30.02
N SER A 87 3.38 28.26 28.97
CA SER A 87 4.43 29.28 29.11
C SER A 87 3.91 30.53 29.83
N VAL A 88 2.72 31.01 29.46
CA VAL A 88 2.07 32.14 30.13
C VAL A 88 1.75 31.81 31.59
N ALA A 89 1.25 30.61 31.87
CA ALA A 89 0.95 30.17 33.23
C ALA A 89 2.20 30.09 34.10
N ILE A 90 3.30 29.52 33.59
CA ILE A 90 4.59 29.47 34.29
C ILE A 90 5.12 30.88 34.51
N TRP A 91 5.08 31.74 33.50
CA TRP A 91 5.53 33.13 33.62
C TRP A 91 4.75 33.86 34.73
N TRP A 92 3.41 33.82 34.70
CA TRP A 92 2.62 34.44 35.74
C TRP A 92 2.84 33.82 37.12
N GLY A 93 2.92 32.48 37.19
CA GLY A 93 3.15 31.74 38.43
C GLY A 93 4.48 32.10 39.11
N LEU A 94 5.59 32.06 38.37
CA LEU A 94 6.90 32.50 38.89
C LEU A 94 6.94 34.02 39.13
N GLY A 95 6.16 34.79 38.36
CA GLY A 95 6.01 36.22 38.54
C GLY A 95 5.60 36.62 39.97
N PHE A 96 4.79 35.80 40.65
CA PHE A 96 4.41 36.04 42.06
C PHE A 96 5.57 35.83 43.06
N LEU A 97 6.59 35.05 42.69
CA LEU A 97 7.72 34.72 43.58
C LEU A 97 8.92 35.66 43.38
N MET A 98 9.20 36.07 42.14
CA MET A 98 10.43 36.81 41.79
C MET A 98 10.20 38.04 40.90
N GLY A 99 8.95 38.36 40.58
CA GLY A 99 8.59 39.45 39.66
C GLY A 99 8.54 39.02 38.20
N LEU A 100 7.70 39.70 37.43
CA LEU A 100 7.39 39.34 36.04
C LEU A 100 8.61 39.38 35.12
N VAL A 101 9.55 40.32 35.32
CA VAL A 101 10.74 40.43 34.45
C VAL A 101 11.65 39.21 34.62
N TRP A 102 12.01 38.87 35.86
CA TRP A 102 12.89 37.73 36.14
C TRP A 102 12.25 36.41 35.78
N SER A 103 10.94 36.27 36.02
CA SER A 103 10.19 35.11 35.55
C SER A 103 10.23 34.96 34.03
N GLY A 104 10.10 36.07 33.28
CA GLY A 104 10.19 36.05 31.82
C GLY A 104 11.57 35.58 31.33
N ILE A 105 12.64 36.03 32.00
CA ILE A 105 14.01 35.58 31.69
C ILE A 105 14.15 34.08 31.93
N VAL A 106 13.63 33.54 33.04
CA VAL A 106 13.68 32.10 33.33
C VAL A 106 12.94 31.30 32.25
N VAL A 107 11.73 31.70 31.90
CA VAL A 107 10.94 31.03 30.84
C VAL A 107 11.65 31.11 29.48
N ALA A 108 12.27 32.24 29.16
CA ALA A 108 13.04 32.41 27.94
C ALA A 108 14.27 31.48 27.90
N VAL A 109 15.00 31.33 29.01
CA VAL A 109 16.14 30.40 29.10
C VAL A 109 15.68 28.95 28.93
N ILE A 110 14.56 28.56 29.55
CA ILE A 110 13.98 27.22 29.39
C ILE A 110 13.69 26.93 27.91
N TRP A 111 13.00 27.84 27.22
CA TRP A 111 12.72 27.69 25.79
C TRP A 111 13.97 27.72 24.93
N GLY A 112 15.00 28.50 25.29
CA GLY A 112 16.29 28.52 24.63
C GLY A 112 16.99 27.16 24.70
N ILE A 113 16.96 26.49 25.86
CA ILE A 113 17.51 25.14 26.02
C ILE A 113 16.73 24.13 25.18
N VAL A 114 15.39 24.17 25.24
CA VAL A 114 14.53 23.30 24.43
C VAL A 114 14.83 23.48 22.93
N ALA A 115 14.91 24.73 22.45
CA ALA A 115 15.23 25.05 21.06
C ALA A 115 16.62 24.52 20.65
N ALA A 116 17.63 24.67 21.50
CA ALA A 116 18.97 24.15 21.22
C ALA A 116 18.97 22.62 21.09
N ILE A 117 18.27 21.90 21.97
CA ILE A 117 18.14 20.44 21.89
C ILE A 117 17.42 20.04 20.60
N LEU A 118 16.28 20.67 20.30
CA LEU A 118 15.51 20.37 19.08
C LEU A 118 16.32 20.64 17.81
N ALA A 119 17.11 21.72 17.77
CA ALA A 119 17.97 22.03 16.63
C ALA A 119 19.06 20.97 16.44
N VAL A 120 19.69 20.49 17.52
CA VAL A 120 20.70 19.43 17.46
C VAL A 120 20.09 18.11 17.02
N VAL A 121 18.96 17.70 17.59
CA VAL A 121 18.26 16.46 17.22
C VAL A 121 17.81 16.53 15.76
N GLY A 122 17.15 17.62 15.37
CA GLY A 122 16.69 17.82 13.99
C GLY A 122 17.83 17.78 12.98
N LYS A 123 18.98 18.39 13.31
CA LYS A 123 20.19 18.30 12.49
C LYS A 123 20.66 16.85 12.33
N ARG A 124 20.69 16.07 13.41
CA ARG A 124 21.12 14.65 13.37
C ARG A 124 20.20 13.79 12.51
N GLU A 125 18.89 14.02 12.56
CA GLU A 125 17.93 13.31 11.71
C GLU A 125 18.09 13.66 10.23
N ILE A 126 18.33 14.95 9.91
CA ILE A 126 18.63 15.37 8.53
C ILE A 126 19.93 14.74 8.03
N ASP A 127 20.96 14.76 8.87
CA ASP A 127 22.27 14.17 8.54
C ASP A 127 22.19 12.63 8.37
N ALA A 128 21.27 11.96 9.07
CA ALA A 128 21.03 10.53 8.90
C ALA A 128 20.39 10.20 7.54
N ILE A 129 19.54 11.09 7.01
CA ILE A 129 18.89 10.93 5.70
C ILE A 129 19.91 11.15 4.57
N SER A 130 20.82 12.11 4.71
CA SER A 130 21.87 12.40 3.71
C SER A 130 22.99 11.36 3.68
N GLY A 131 23.07 10.47 4.68
CA GLY A 131 23.97 9.32 4.71
C GLY A 131 23.50 8.10 3.89
N MET A 132 22.30 8.12 3.29
CA MET A 132 21.94 7.08 2.31
C MET A 132 22.74 7.30 1.03
N PRO A 133 23.51 6.31 0.54
CA PRO A 133 24.32 6.47 -0.66
C PRO A 133 23.40 6.96 -1.79
N ASN A 134 23.84 8.03 -2.45
CA ASN A 134 23.19 8.58 -3.63
C ASN A 134 22.94 7.44 -4.62
N THR A 135 21.74 6.85 -4.62
CA THR A 135 21.30 5.96 -5.71
C THR A 135 21.36 6.72 -7.04
N VAL A 136 21.34 8.05 -6.99
CA VAL A 136 21.63 8.96 -8.09
C VAL A 136 23.07 8.88 -8.62
N ASP A 137 24.06 8.51 -7.81
CA ASP A 137 25.44 8.31 -8.26
C ASP A 137 25.59 6.92 -8.93
N THR A 138 24.91 5.88 -8.42
CA THR A 138 24.83 4.57 -9.10
C THR A 138 24.04 4.64 -10.43
N LEU A 139 23.07 5.54 -10.55
CA LEU A 139 22.35 5.79 -11.80
C LEU A 139 23.15 6.65 -12.81
N LYS A 140 24.12 7.45 -12.34
CA LYS A 140 25.08 8.16 -13.21
C LYS A 140 26.23 7.28 -13.68
N GLU A 141 26.42 6.13 -13.04
CA GLU A 141 27.43 5.13 -13.36
C GLU A 141 26.88 4.00 -14.25
N ILE A 142 25.83 4.27 -15.04
CA ILE A 142 25.48 3.38 -16.16
C ILE A 142 26.47 3.72 -17.28
N PRO A 143 27.45 2.84 -17.58
CA PRO A 143 28.43 3.12 -18.61
C PRO A 143 27.76 3.10 -19.99
N ASP A 144 28.28 3.89 -20.93
CA ASP A 144 27.90 3.93 -22.36
C ASP A 144 28.08 2.57 -23.10
N THR A 145 28.34 1.48 -22.38
CA THR A 145 28.53 0.12 -22.89
C THR A 145 27.27 -0.49 -23.51
N LEU A 146 26.10 0.15 -23.39
CA LEU A 146 24.91 -0.22 -24.16
C LEU A 146 24.85 0.44 -25.56
N LYS A 147 25.85 1.25 -25.95
CA LYS A 147 25.90 1.91 -27.25
C LYS A 147 26.93 1.32 -28.24
N ARG A 148 27.45 0.12 -27.99
CA ARG A 148 28.45 -0.54 -28.85
C ARG A 148 27.99 -1.92 -29.32
N ASN A 149 26.92 -1.98 -30.11
CA ASN A 149 26.56 -3.20 -30.86
C ASN A 149 25.85 -2.93 -32.21
N GLU A 150 25.81 -1.69 -32.70
CA GLU A 150 25.26 -1.40 -34.05
C GLU A 150 26.34 -1.17 -35.13
N GLU A 151 27.62 -1.13 -34.77
CA GLU A 151 28.73 -0.93 -35.71
C GLU A 151 29.45 -2.25 -36.04
N ASN A 152 28.70 -3.27 -36.43
CA ASN A 152 29.24 -4.44 -37.11
C ASN A 152 28.16 -5.13 -37.96
N ARG A 153 27.68 -4.41 -38.99
CA ARG A 153 26.99 -4.96 -40.15
C ARG A 153 27.72 -4.54 -41.41
#